data_AF-A0A3R5UAH2-F1
#
_entry.id   AF-A0A3R5UAH2-F1
#
_cell.length_a   1.000
_cell.length_b   1.000
_cell.length_c   1.000
_cell.angle_alpha   90.00
_cell.angle_beta   90.00
_cell.angle_gamma   90.00
#
_symmetry.space_group_name_H-M   'P 1'
#
loop_
_entity.id
_entity.type
_entity.pdbx_description
1 polymer ?
#
loop_
_entity_poly.entity_id
_entity_poly.type
_entity_poly.pdbx_seq_one_letter_code
_entity_poly.pdbx_strand_id
1 'polypeptide(L)'
;MSKKSSYKRKMDEYKNASNNIRRYEPQIQTSLDIIKNTIRGFEVVYSQSGSFYGDVADNFEHKSQEVNDRLNSIVNRCSDYYRNIEDNERKSNRLYDHYRELYREACRHKDDD
;
A
#
# COMPACT_ATOMS: atom_id res chain seq x y z
N MET A 1 -25.98 25.52 7.61
CA MET A 1 -25.93 24.18 6.95
C MET A 1 -26.62 23.18 7.88
N SER A 2 -27.50 22.30 7.36
CA SER A 2 -28.15 21.28 8.21
C SER A 2 -27.18 20.14 8.54
N LYS A 3 -27.31 19.52 9.73
CA LYS A 3 -26.51 18.34 10.12
C LYS A 3 -26.54 17.25 9.03
N LYS A 4 -27.72 17.01 8.44
CA LYS A 4 -27.95 16.11 7.30
C LYS A 4 -27.08 16.44 6.08
N SER A 5 -26.99 17.71 5.67
CA SER A 5 -26.13 18.12 4.56
C SER A 5 -24.64 17.93 4.86
N SER A 6 -24.22 18.18 6.10
CA SER A 6 -22.84 17.99 6.56
C SER A 6 -22.44 16.50 6.52
N TYR A 7 -23.28 15.60 7.07
CA TYR A 7 -23.03 14.16 7.05
C TYR A 7 -22.96 13.59 5.64
N LYS A 8 -23.87 14.02 4.75
CA LYS A 8 -23.84 13.61 3.34
C LYS A 8 -22.53 14.02 2.66
N ARG A 9 -22.07 15.25 2.87
CA ARG A 9 -20.78 15.71 2.32
C ARG A 9 -19.61 14.85 2.84
N LYS A 10 -19.60 14.54 4.13
CA LYS A 10 -18.59 13.66 4.73
C LYS A 10 -18.61 12.25 4.14
N MET A 11 -19.78 11.67 3.90
CA MET A 11 -19.90 10.39 3.20
C MET A 11 -19.27 10.45 1.81
N ASP A 12 -19.56 11.49 1.03
CA ASP A 12 -18.99 11.65 -0.31
C ASP A 12 -17.45 11.82 -0.26
N GLU A 13 -16.94 12.59 0.70
CA GLU A 13 -15.49 12.74 0.95
C GLU A 13 -14.80 11.37 1.19
N TYR A 14 -15.32 10.55 2.10
CA TYR A 14 -14.71 9.24 2.42
C TYR A 14 -14.93 8.17 1.35
N LYS A 15 -16.05 8.23 0.62
CA LYS A 15 -16.28 7.37 -0.53
C LYS A 15 -15.28 7.66 -1.65
N ASN A 16 -15.04 8.94 -1.94
CA ASN A 16 -14.05 9.35 -2.94
C ASN A 16 -12.62 8.96 -2.51
N ALA A 17 -12.27 9.12 -1.24
CA ALA A 17 -10.97 8.69 -0.72
C ALA A 17 -10.76 7.18 -0.88
N SER A 18 -11.74 6.33 -0.54
CA SER A 18 -11.66 4.87 -0.74
C SER A 18 -11.54 4.52 -2.23
N ASN A 19 -12.34 5.15 -3.10
CA ASN A 19 -12.27 4.90 -4.55
C ASN A 19 -10.90 5.27 -5.14
N ASN A 20 -10.31 6.39 -4.69
CA ASN A 20 -8.98 6.78 -5.13
C ASN A 20 -7.93 5.74 -4.68
N ILE A 21 -8.01 5.24 -3.45
CA ILE A 21 -7.12 4.19 -2.96
C ILE A 21 -7.22 2.92 -3.84
N ARG A 22 -8.43 2.41 -4.08
CA ARG A 22 -8.66 1.23 -4.93
C ARG A 22 -8.13 1.38 -6.35
N ARG A 23 -8.09 2.62 -6.87
CA ARG A 23 -7.56 2.89 -8.22
C ARG A 23 -6.05 2.71 -8.31
N TYR A 24 -5.32 3.03 -7.24
CA TYR A 24 -3.85 3.00 -7.23
C TYR A 24 -3.28 1.71 -6.66
N GLU A 25 -4.02 1.00 -5.82
CA GLU A 25 -3.63 -0.27 -5.21
C GLU A 25 -3.09 -1.30 -6.24
N PRO A 26 -3.76 -1.58 -7.39
CA PRO A 26 -3.25 -2.56 -8.36
C PRO A 26 -1.94 -2.15 -9.01
N GLN A 27 -1.73 -0.84 -9.24
CA GLN A 27 -0.51 -0.32 -9.85
C GLN A 27 0.67 -0.50 -8.89
N ILE A 28 0.46 -0.22 -7.61
CA ILE A 28 1.47 -0.41 -6.55
C ILE A 28 1.81 -1.88 -6.39
N GLN A 29 0.81 -2.76 -6.36
CA GLN A 29 1.01 -4.20 -6.30
C GLN A 29 1.83 -4.71 -7.51
N THR A 30 1.48 -4.26 -8.72
CA THR A 30 2.22 -4.62 -9.94
C THR A 30 3.68 -4.17 -9.87
N SER A 31 3.93 -2.92 -9.44
CA SER A 31 5.29 -2.41 -9.27
C SER A 31 6.08 -3.22 -8.23
N LEU A 32 5.45 -3.60 -7.12
CA LEU A 32 6.05 -4.46 -6.09
C LEU A 32 6.46 -5.83 -6.65
N ASP A 33 5.60 -6.45 -7.45
CA ASP A 33 5.88 -7.76 -8.04
C ASP A 33 6.99 -7.69 -9.09
N ILE A 34 7.05 -6.63 -9.91
CA ILE A 34 8.16 -6.37 -10.83
C ILE A 34 9.49 -6.25 -10.07
N ILE A 35 9.51 -5.49 -8.98
CA ILE A 35 10.72 -5.31 -8.16
C ILE A 35 11.17 -6.65 -7.58
N LYS A 36 10.25 -7.42 -6.97
CA LYS A 36 10.56 -8.76 -6.41
C LYS A 36 11.12 -9.71 -7.47
N ASN A 37 10.51 -9.74 -8.66
CA ASN A 37 10.97 -10.59 -9.75
C ASN A 37 12.35 -10.17 -10.28
N THR A 38 12.61 -8.85 -10.36
CA THR A 38 13.92 -8.31 -10.78
C THR A 38 15.01 -8.70 -9.78
N ILE A 39 14.75 -8.57 -8.48
CA ILE A 39 15.69 -8.94 -7.42
C ILE A 39 15.98 -10.45 -7.46
N ARG A 40 14.95 -11.28 -7.60
CA ARG A 40 15.13 -12.72 -7.73
C ARG A 40 15.94 -13.09 -8.97
N GLY A 41 15.72 -12.42 -10.10
CA GLY A 41 16.51 -12.60 -11.31
C GLY A 41 17.98 -12.23 -11.10
N PHE A 42 18.25 -11.15 -10.37
CA PHE A 42 19.59 -10.75 -9.96
C PHE A 42 20.26 -11.88 -9.16
N GLU A 43 19.68 -12.33 -8.03
CA GLU A 43 20.22 -13.42 -7.20
C GLU A 43 20.59 -14.68 -8.01
N VAL A 44 19.74 -15.09 -8.97
CA VAL A 44 20.00 -16.25 -9.84
C VAL A 44 21.25 -16.04 -10.71
N VAL A 45 21.44 -14.86 -11.30
CA VAL A 45 22.63 -14.55 -12.13
C VAL A 45 23.92 -14.65 -11.29
N TYR A 46 23.91 -14.15 -10.05
CA TYR A 46 25.07 -14.26 -9.14
C TYR A 46 25.41 -15.70 -8.78
N SER A 47 24.40 -16.54 -8.54
CA SER A 47 24.64 -17.96 -8.22
C SER A 47 25.34 -18.73 -9.35
N GLN A 48 25.23 -18.26 -10.60
CA GLN A 48 25.87 -18.88 -11.76
C GLN A 48 27.30 -18.38 -12.03
N SER A 49 27.72 -17.23 -11.47
CA SER A 49 29.03 -16.63 -11.73
C SER A 49 30.19 -17.24 -10.92
N GLY A 50 30.03 -18.43 -10.35
CA GLY A 50 30.96 -19.10 -9.41
C GLY A 50 32.35 -19.51 -9.95
N SER A 51 32.86 -18.87 -11.00
CA SER A 51 34.17 -19.13 -11.60
C SER A 51 35.27 -18.15 -11.17
N PHE A 52 35.04 -17.31 -10.16
CA PHE A 52 36.04 -16.38 -9.60
C PHE A 52 36.70 -16.98 -8.34
N TYR A 53 38.01 -16.80 -8.17
CA TYR A 53 38.79 -17.25 -6.99
C TYR A 53 39.59 -16.10 -6.38
N GLY A 54 39.83 -16.14 -5.06
CA GLY A 54 40.65 -15.17 -4.31
C GLY A 54 39.91 -13.87 -3.97
N ASP A 55 40.65 -12.81 -3.59
CA ASP A 55 40.10 -11.51 -3.12
C ASP A 55 39.04 -10.87 -4.04
N VAL A 56 39.05 -11.23 -5.32
CA VAL A 56 38.03 -10.79 -6.31
C VAL A 56 36.69 -11.47 -6.06
N ALA A 57 36.68 -12.76 -5.74
CA ALA A 57 35.48 -13.50 -5.37
C ALA A 57 34.90 -12.96 -4.06
N ASP A 58 35.74 -12.75 -3.05
CA ASP A 58 35.31 -12.26 -1.73
C ASP A 58 34.74 -10.83 -1.82
N ASN A 59 35.38 -9.93 -2.57
CA ASN A 59 34.86 -8.59 -2.80
C ASN A 59 33.55 -8.60 -3.58
N PHE A 60 33.43 -9.49 -4.56
CA PHE A 60 32.23 -9.61 -5.37
C PHE A 60 31.07 -10.15 -4.51
N GLU A 61 31.29 -11.19 -3.70
CA GLU A 61 30.31 -11.74 -2.77
C GLU A 61 29.84 -10.67 -1.78
N HIS A 62 30.77 -9.97 -1.12
CA HIS A 62 30.42 -8.92 -0.16
C HIS A 62 29.56 -7.81 -0.80
N LYS A 63 29.96 -7.29 -1.96
CA LYS A 63 29.18 -6.26 -2.66
C LYS A 63 27.82 -6.76 -3.14
N SER A 64 27.75 -8.02 -3.58
CA SER A 64 26.50 -8.66 -4.00
C SER A 64 25.53 -8.76 -2.83
N GLN A 65 26.04 -9.14 -1.66
CA GLN A 65 25.26 -9.21 -0.43
C GLN A 65 24.73 -7.83 -0.02
N GLU A 66 25.57 -6.78 -0.05
CA GLU A 66 25.17 -5.41 0.27
C GLU A 66 24.07 -4.91 -0.68
N VAL A 67 24.18 -5.22 -1.97
CA VAL A 67 23.13 -4.90 -2.96
C VAL A 67 21.84 -5.66 -2.65
N ASN A 68 21.92 -6.95 -2.32
CA ASN A 68 20.74 -7.75 -1.99
C ASN A 68 20.03 -7.23 -0.74
N ASP A 69 20.78 -6.88 0.31
CA ASP A 69 20.23 -6.31 1.54
C ASP A 69 19.51 -4.98 1.30
N ARG A 70 20.10 -4.10 0.46
CA ARG A 70 19.48 -2.84 0.06
C ARG A 70 18.19 -3.07 -0.72
N LEU A 71 18.20 -4.02 -1.66
CA LEU A 71 17.04 -4.37 -2.47
C LEU A 71 15.91 -4.95 -1.61
N ASN A 72 16.23 -5.86 -0.69
CA ASN A 72 15.27 -6.41 0.26
C ASN A 72 14.68 -5.34 1.19
N SER A 73 15.50 -4.37 1.64
CA SER A 73 15.02 -3.22 2.42
C SER A 73 14.01 -2.36 1.64
N ILE A 74 14.25 -2.13 0.34
CA ILE A 74 13.32 -1.41 -0.54
C ILE A 74 12.00 -2.18 -0.67
N VAL A 75 12.05 -3.49 -0.91
CA VAL A 75 10.84 -4.34 -1.00
C VAL A 75 10.03 -4.30 0.28
N ASN A 76 10.68 -4.39 1.44
CA ASN A 76 10.01 -4.33 2.74
C ASN A 76 9.31 -2.99 2.93
N ARG A 77 9.99 -1.87 2.66
CA ARG A 77 9.39 -0.53 2.76
C ARG A 77 8.20 -0.35 1.82
N CYS A 78 8.30 -0.82 0.57
CA CYS A 78 7.19 -0.76 -0.37
C CYS A 78 6.00 -1.63 0.08
N SER A 79 6.27 -2.79 0.68
CA SER A 79 5.24 -3.66 1.26
C SER A 79 4.53 -3.00 2.46
N ASP A 80 5.29 -2.28 3.31
CA ASP A 80 4.71 -1.52 4.41
C ASP A 80 3.86 -0.33 3.93
N TYR A 81 4.29 0.37 2.88
CA TYR A 81 3.47 1.40 2.25
C TYR A 81 2.16 0.81 1.69
N TYR A 82 2.21 -0.36 1.08
CA TYR A 82 1.01 -1.05 0.59
C TYR A 82 0.05 -1.41 1.73
N ARG A 83 0.55 -1.98 2.84
CA ARG A 83 -0.27 -2.26 4.03
C ARG A 83 -0.93 -0.99 4.58
N ASN A 84 -0.20 0.12 4.63
CA ASN A 84 -0.75 1.42 5.07
C ASN A 84 -1.86 1.91 4.15
N ILE A 85 -1.81 1.60 2.85
CA ILE A 85 -2.86 1.95 1.88
C ILE A 85 -4.13 1.13 2.16
N GLU A 86 -4.01 -0.18 2.36
CA GLU A 86 -5.15 -1.02 2.75
C GLU A 86 -5.79 -0.55 4.07
N ASP A 87 -4.97 -0.22 5.07
CA ASP A 87 -5.47 0.26 6.36
C ASP A 87 -6.18 1.61 6.24
N ASN A 88 -5.67 2.50 5.40
CA ASN A 88 -6.34 3.77 5.09
C ASN A 88 -7.66 3.54 4.34
N GLU A 89 -7.75 2.56 3.45
CA GLU A 89 -9.01 2.21 2.80
C GLU A 89 -10.04 1.72 3.82
N ARG A 90 -9.64 0.77 4.69
CA ARG A 90 -10.49 0.27 5.78
C ARG A 90 -10.94 1.40 6.71
N LYS A 91 -10.06 2.33 7.04
CA LYS A 91 -10.39 3.50 7.86
C LYS A 91 -11.37 4.43 7.16
N SER A 92 -11.18 4.68 5.86
CA SER A 92 -12.12 5.49 5.07
C SER A 92 -13.51 4.86 5.01
N ASN A 93 -13.59 3.55 4.80
CA ASN A 93 -14.86 2.81 4.78
C ASN A 93 -15.57 2.85 6.14
N ARG A 94 -14.84 2.68 7.25
CA ARG A 94 -15.42 2.83 8.60
C ARG A 94 -15.98 4.23 8.85
N LEU A 95 -15.28 5.27 8.41
CA LEU A 95 -15.76 6.64 8.54
C LEU A 95 -17.00 6.89 7.67
N TYR A 96 -17.03 6.35 6.45
CA TYR A 96 -18.22 6.39 5.61
C TYR A 96 -19.45 5.78 6.32
N ASP A 97 -19.30 4.59 6.89
CA ASP A 97 -20.40 3.90 7.59
C ASP A 97 -20.86 4.66 8.83
N HIS A 98 -19.92 5.23 9.60
CA HIS A 98 -20.26 6.08 10.74
C HIS A 98 -21.10 7.30 10.34
N TYR A 99 -20.69 8.04 9.29
CA TYR A 99 -21.47 9.19 8.81
C TYR A 99 -22.80 8.80 8.17
N ARG A 100 -22.89 7.59 7.59
CA ARG A 100 -24.14 7.03 7.07
C ARG A 100 -25.14 6.76 8.18
N GLU A 101 -24.69 6.28 9.34
CA GLU A 101 -25.53 6.05 10.51
C GLU A 101 -26.05 7.38 11.09
N LEU A 102 -25.17 8.36 11.32
CA LEU A 102 -25.55 9.71 11.75
C LEU A 102 -26.54 10.38 10.78
N TYR A 103 -26.35 10.18 9.47
CA TYR A 103 -27.29 10.66 8.46
C TYR A 103 -28.67 10.01 8.60
N ARG A 104 -28.74 8.70 8.87
CA ARG A 104 -30.00 7.98 9.06
C ARG A 104 -30.73 8.45 10.31
N GLU A 105 -30.04 8.59 11.43
CA GLU A 105 -30.60 9.13 12.67
C GLU A 105 -31.18 10.53 12.46
N ALA A 106 -30.41 11.42 11.83
CA ALA A 106 -30.86 12.77 11.51
C ALA A 106 -32.03 12.84 10.51
N CYS A 107 -32.28 11.76 9.75
CA CYS A 107 -33.48 11.65 8.92
C CYS A 107 -34.69 11.16 9.71
N ARG A 108 -34.50 10.25 10.68
CA ARG A 108 -35.59 9.70 11.52
C ARG A 108 -36.15 10.73 12.49
N HIS A 109 -35.29 11.50 13.16
CA HIS A 109 -35.70 12.58 14.08
C HIS A 109 -36.35 13.80 13.40
N LYS A 110 -36.59 13.74 12.09
CA LYS A 110 -37.33 14.76 11.35
C LYS A 110 -38.81 14.40 11.18
N ASP A 111 -39.19 13.17 11.49
CA ASP A 111 -40.55 12.65 11.38
C ASP A 111 -41.27 12.66 12.76
N ASP A 112 -40.58 13.11 13.83
CA ASP A 112 -41.08 13.17 15.21
C ASP A 112 -41.41 14.61 15.71
N ASP A 113 -41.24 15.65 14.87
CA ASP A 113 -41.61 17.06 15.11
C ASP A 113 -42.69 17.53 14.10
#